data_AF-A0A1L5L3A3-F1
#
_entry.id   AF-A0A1L5L3A3-F1
#
_cell.length_a   1.000
_cell.length_b   1.000
_cell.length_c   1.000
_cell.angle_alpha   90.00
_cell.angle_beta   90.00
_cell.angle_gamma   90.00
#
_symmetry.space_group_name_H-M   'P 1'
#
loop_
_entity.id
_entity.type
_entity.pdbx_description
1 polymer ?
#
loop_
_entity_poly.entity_id
_entity_poly.type
_entity_poly.pdbx_seq_one_letter_code
_entity_poly.pdbx_strand_id
1 'polypeptide(L)' 'RRSFPTLVLNPDKASVFDFDMEDIKVEGYDPHPTIKAPIAV' A
#
# COMPACT_ATOMS: atom_id res chain seq x y z
N ARG A 1 3.09 19.55 6.46
CA ARG A 1 3.16 18.26 7.19
C ARG A 1 1.92 17.46 6.78
N ARG A 2 2.11 16.25 6.27
CA ARG A 2 1.00 15.36 5.88
C ARG A 2 0.91 14.23 6.90
N SER A 3 -0.30 13.73 7.16
CA SER A 3 -0.51 12.58 8.03
C SER A 3 -0.02 11.31 7.34
N PHE A 4 0.41 10.32 8.13
CA PHE A 4 0.73 9.02 7.57
C PHE A 4 -0.54 8.32 7.09
N PRO A 5 -0.46 7.53 6.00
CA PRO A 5 -1.57 6.70 5.57
C PRO A 5 -1.80 5.57 6.57
N THR A 6 -2.97 4.95 6.48
CA THR A 6 -3.31 3.71 7.19
C THR A 6 -3.38 2.57 6.19
N LEU A 7 -2.74 1.44 6.52
CA LEU A 7 -2.87 0.20 5.76
C LEU A 7 -3.98 -0.65 6.39
N VAL A 8 -4.98 -1.00 5.60
CA VAL A 8 -6.10 -1.86 5.99
C VAL A 8 -5.96 -3.17 5.22
N LEU A 9 -5.98 -4.27 5.97
CA LEU A 9 -5.89 -5.64 5.44
C LEU A 9 -7.20 -6.35 5.74
N ASN A 10 -7.62 -7.24 4.83
CA ASN A 10 -8.81 -8.06 5.03
C ASN A 10 -8.62 -8.97 6.28
N PRO A 11 -9.46 -8.84 7.32
CA PRO A 11 -9.36 -9.65 8.53
C PRO A 11 -9.82 -11.11 8.34
N ASP A 12 -10.52 -11.42 7.25
CA ASP A 12 -11.07 -12.75 6.99
C ASP A 12 -10.02 -13.72 6.42
N LYS A 13 -8.84 -13.22 6.00
CA LYS A 13 -7.75 -14.05 5.48
C LYS A 13 -6.84 -14.50 6.62
N ALA A 14 -6.68 -15.82 6.76
CA ALA A 14 -5.92 -16.44 7.85
C ALA A 14 -4.47 -16.80 7.47
N SER A 15 -4.12 -16.78 6.18
CA SER A 15 -2.78 -17.07 5.67
C SER A 15 -2.30 -15.95 4.75
N VAL A 16 -0.99 -15.68 4.76
CA VAL A 16 -0.35 -14.70 3.88
C VAL A 16 -0.49 -15.07 2.40
N PHE A 17 -0.66 -16.35 2.09
CA PHE A 17 -0.80 -16.86 0.73
C PHE A 17 -2.24 -16.70 0.17
N ASP A 18 -3.21 -16.37 1.02
CA ASP A 18 -4.61 -16.23 0.63
C ASP A 18 -4.98 -14.77 0.28
N PHE A 19 -4.01 -13.84 0.35
CA PHE A 19 -4.22 -12.43 0.07
C PHE A 19 -4.11 -12.13 -1.42
N ASP A 20 -5.10 -11.43 -1.95
CA ASP A 20 -5.09 -10.85 -3.28
C ASP A 20 -4.91 -9.33 -3.21
N MET A 21 -4.68 -8.68 -4.36
CA MET A 21 -4.51 -7.23 -4.44
C MET A 21 -5.74 -6.45 -3.93
N GLU A 22 -6.92 -7.07 -3.99
CA GLU A 22 -8.20 -6.49 -3.56
C GLU A 22 -8.34 -6.47 -2.02
N ASP A 23 -7.59 -7.32 -1.32
CA ASP A 23 -7.63 -7.44 0.14
C ASP A 23 -6.77 -6.38 0.87
N ILE A 24 -6.04 -5.55 0.10
CA ILE A 24 -5.10 -4.55 0.61
C ILE A 24 -5.60 -3.16 0.22
N LYS A 25 -5.88 -2.32 1.22
CA LYS A 25 -6.33 -0.94 1.01
C LYS A 25 -5.44 0.04 1.76
N VAL A 26 -5.12 1.16 1.10
CA VAL A 26 -4.40 2.27 1.71
C VAL A 26 -5.35 3.46 1.84
N GLU A 27 -5.60 3.90 3.07
CA GLU A 27 -6.46 5.04 3.36
C GLU A 27 -5.64 6.27 3.74
N GLY A 28 -6.09 7.45 3.29
CA GLY A 28 -5.41 8.72 3.60
C GLY A 28 -4.05 8.89 2.91
N TYR A 29 -3.84 8.25 1.75
CA TYR A 29 -2.59 8.38 0.99
C TYR A 29 -2.51 9.73 0.25
N ASP A 30 -1.75 10.68 0.81
CA ASP A 30 -1.41 11.98 0.20
C ASP A 30 0.10 12.04 -0.12
N PRO A 31 0.55 11.43 -1.23
CA PRO A 31 1.97 11.41 -1.56
C PRO A 31 2.45 12.74 -2.13
N HIS A 32 3.77 12.93 -2.13
CA HIS A 32 4.39 13.96 -2.96
C HIS A 32 4.31 13.56 -4.45
N PRO A 33 4.51 14.50 -5.39
CA PRO A 33 4.61 14.15 -6.80
C PRO A 33 5.62 13.03 -7.02
N THR A 34 5.30 12.12 -7.94
CA THR A 34 6.15 10.96 -8.21
C THR A 34 7.50 11.40 -8.77
N ILE A 35 8.57 10.79 -8.27
CA ILE A 35 9.94 11.01 -8.75
C ILE A 35 10.36 9.76 -9.51
N LYS A 36 10.58 9.89 -10.82
CA LYS A 36 11.06 8.78 -11.65
C LYS A 36 12.58 8.72 -11.57
N ALA A 37 13.13 7.57 -11.18
CA ALA A 37 14.56 7.32 -11.18
C ALA A 37 14.88 6.08 -12.06
N PRO A 38 15.97 6.11 -12.83
CA PRO A 38 16.41 4.96 -13.61
C PRO A 38 16.92 3.85 -12.67
N ILE A 39 16.61 2.60 -13.01
CA ILE A 39 17.16 1.41 -12.35
C ILE A 39 18.48 1.07 -13.03
N ALA A 40 19.56 0.91 -12.27
CA ALA A 40 20.81 0.34 -12.79
C ALA A 40 20.71 -1.19 -12.73
N VAL A 41 21.06 -1.85 -13.83
CA VAL A 41 21.09 -3.31 -13.98
C VAL A 41 22.51 -3.84 -13.87
#